data_AF-A0A7X5LPC0-F1
#
_entry.id   AF-A0A7X5LPC0-F1
#
_cell.length_a   1.000
_cell.length_b   1.000
_cell.length_c   1.000
_cell.angle_alpha   90.00
_cell.angle_beta   90.00
_cell.angle_gamma   90.00
#
_symmetry.space_group_name_H-M   'P 1'
#
loop_
_entity.id
_entity.type
_entity.pdbx_description
1 polymer ?
#
loop_
_entity_poly.entity_id
_entity_poly.type
_entity_poly.pdbx_seq_one_letter_code
_entity_poly.pdbx_strand_id
1 'polypeptide(L)'
;MKRYLSHYEAFDNPRVAFRIFSQRLKNAEAKREVTDEYLEDAVRLSVSDFKRKYGTRKSYVVVNNNKICINDVFTRYKKPTVSYGNFRARLRTYVSRLKQFGFTHDERIFMWAATTESKEWSRIIGAGKAQPFRYTGKHFTDFSNRYFCSLYCFLLFTDLHERFKLVRSRLKQKWPIDRALLEAKKRQHRSTGFVYCITCSPTGKKYIGITSGSVARRFDEHVKEASRNSSRPLARAIAEFGVQSFTAKALHSNVPIDSLGDLEKQYIASLNTLYPSGLNANRGGQVSHTAGRSVEIDGVAYESYKQASEVISESSDGVVPPYIVESRLRAGEVELSELRKPCRRMSRHIEAGSALFRRYKGLLRRNVLCARWTNYDLFKKDVLAFTSFDYIKVNRLILIRKKSFKKFSKQNFEWVTKAEATIKRCGKKTVVYGVEYGSVEAVSRFFGVPASTLRYIVKKRSVSIEAAVSMILDKCVR
;
A
#
# COMPACT_ATOMS: atom_id res chain seq x y z
N MET A 1 36.74 20.99 40.48
CA MET A 1 37.68 21.33 39.39
C MET A 1 39.04 20.63 39.54
N LYS A 2 39.61 20.47 40.74
CA LYS A 2 40.94 19.84 40.93
C LYS A 2 41.08 18.35 40.52
N ARG A 3 39.98 17.59 40.43
CA ARG A 3 39.99 16.13 40.22
C ARG A 3 40.69 15.63 38.94
N TYR A 4 40.72 16.44 37.87
CA TYR A 4 41.32 16.05 36.58
C TYR A 4 42.53 16.89 36.20
N LEU A 5 42.99 17.75 37.11
CA LEU A 5 44.03 18.72 36.81
C LEU A 5 45.38 18.04 36.55
N SER A 6 45.74 17.06 37.37
CA SER A 6 46.95 16.23 37.20
C SER A 6 46.98 15.51 35.84
N HIS A 7 45.83 15.00 35.38
CA HIS A 7 45.75 14.36 34.07
C HIS A 7 45.90 15.36 32.92
N TYR A 8 45.42 16.59 33.07
CA TYR A 8 45.50 17.61 32.04
C TYR A 8 46.90 18.22 31.92
N GLU A 9 47.56 18.42 33.06
CA GLU A 9 48.92 18.96 33.16
C GLU A 9 49.98 17.97 32.65
N ALA A 10 49.66 16.68 32.57
CA ALA A 10 50.52 15.65 31.98
C ALA A 10 50.61 15.71 30.44
N PHE A 11 49.80 16.55 29.77
CA PHE A 11 49.82 16.69 28.32
C PHE A 11 50.50 17.99 27.88
N ASP A 12 51.51 17.86 27.03
CA ASP A 12 52.10 19.01 26.36
C ASP A 12 51.15 19.62 25.32
N ASN A 13 51.03 20.94 25.34
CA ASN A 13 50.26 21.76 24.40
C ASN A 13 48.81 21.27 24.13
N PRO A 14 47.93 21.29 25.14
CA PRO A 14 46.56 20.78 25.01
C PRO A 14 45.73 21.59 24.01
N ARG A 15 45.06 20.89 23.07
CA ARG A 15 44.26 21.53 22.01
C ARG A 15 42.97 22.18 22.52
N VAL A 16 42.50 21.82 23.72
CA VAL A 16 41.28 22.38 24.32
C VAL A 16 41.54 22.79 25.76
N ALA A 17 40.92 23.89 26.20
CA ALA A 17 41.07 24.38 27.57
C ALA A 17 40.63 23.35 28.64
N PHE A 18 41.24 23.43 29.82
CA PHE A 18 40.97 22.55 30.97
C PHE A 18 39.47 22.39 31.28
N ARG A 19 38.70 23.48 31.19
CA ARG A 19 37.24 23.46 31.41
C ARG A 19 36.52 22.50 30.45
N ILE A 20 36.93 22.47 29.19
CA ILE A 20 36.36 21.58 28.17
C ILE A 20 36.76 20.13 28.45
N PHE A 21 38.04 19.89 28.73
CA PHE A 21 38.57 18.57 29.11
C PHE A 21 37.85 18.00 30.35
N SER A 22 37.78 18.77 31.43
CA SER A 22 37.08 18.38 32.66
C SER A 22 35.60 18.08 32.42
N GLN A 23 34.93 18.84 31.55
CA GLN A 23 33.54 18.58 31.19
C GLN A 23 33.37 17.29 30.37
N ARG A 24 34.34 16.96 29.50
CA ARG A 24 34.37 15.70 28.74
C ARG A 24 34.49 14.50 29.69
N LEU A 25 35.42 14.54 30.64
CA LEU A 25 35.63 13.46 31.62
C LEU A 25 34.45 13.28 32.56
N LYS A 26 33.88 14.37 33.09
CA LYS A 26 32.67 14.30 33.92
C LYS A 26 31.50 13.64 33.18
N ASN A 27 31.36 13.89 31.88
CA ASN A 27 30.34 13.26 31.05
C ASN A 27 30.65 11.79 30.73
N ALA A 28 31.92 11.42 30.69
CA ALA A 28 32.40 10.08 30.44
C ALA A 28 32.13 9.17 31.63
N GLU A 29 32.58 9.54 32.83
CA GLU A 29 32.40 8.76 34.07
C GLU A 29 30.92 8.43 34.34
N ALA A 30 30.00 9.34 33.98
CA ALA A 30 28.57 9.12 34.14
C ALA A 30 27.99 8.08 33.14
N LYS A 31 28.75 7.63 32.13
CA LYS A 31 28.22 6.89 30.97
C LYS A 31 29.12 5.76 30.45
N ARG A 32 30.42 5.75 30.77
CA ARG A 32 31.43 4.82 30.24
C ARG A 32 32.68 4.81 31.13
N GLU A 33 33.48 3.76 30.97
CA GLU A 33 34.85 3.71 31.49
C GLU A 33 35.77 4.67 30.71
N VAL A 34 36.70 5.30 31.41
CA VAL A 34 37.65 6.26 30.84
C VAL A 34 38.95 5.52 30.56
N THR A 35 39.23 5.26 29.29
CA THR A 35 40.47 4.63 28.83
C THR A 35 41.54 5.68 28.53
N ASP A 36 42.81 5.26 28.41
CA ASP A 36 43.91 6.15 28.03
C ASP A 36 43.67 6.80 26.66
N GLU A 37 43.14 6.05 25.68
CA GLU A 37 42.72 6.60 24.38
C GLU A 37 41.67 7.71 24.53
N TYR A 38 40.75 7.57 25.49
CA TYR A 38 39.74 8.60 25.75
C TYR A 38 40.35 9.85 26.38
N LEU A 39 41.32 9.70 27.29
CA LEU A 39 42.05 10.82 27.90
C LEU A 39 42.83 11.60 26.84
N GLU A 40 43.57 10.88 25.99
CA GLU A 40 44.32 11.42 24.86
C GLU A 40 43.41 12.25 23.95
N ASP A 41 42.30 11.68 23.50
CA ASP A 41 41.35 12.36 22.63
C ASP A 41 40.63 13.51 23.32
N ALA A 42 40.35 13.39 24.62
CA ALA A 42 39.70 14.42 25.40
C ALA A 42 40.55 15.70 25.47
N VAL A 43 41.86 15.59 25.32
CA VAL A 43 42.78 16.73 25.22
C VAL A 43 43.06 17.13 23.77
N ARG A 44 43.35 16.17 22.89
CA ARG A 44 43.92 16.44 21.56
C ARG A 44 42.89 16.62 20.44
N LEU A 45 41.64 16.17 20.62
CA LEU A 45 40.59 16.41 19.62
C LEU A 45 39.92 17.77 19.83
N SER A 46 39.67 18.47 18.72
CA SER A 46 38.83 19.66 18.70
C SER A 46 37.43 19.36 19.26
N VAL A 47 36.67 20.39 19.66
CA VAL A 47 35.30 20.22 20.17
C VAL A 47 34.40 19.49 19.16
N SER A 48 34.53 19.82 17.88
CA SER A 48 33.78 19.17 16.79
C SER A 48 34.19 17.72 16.59
N ASP A 49 35.49 17.42 16.55
CA ASP A 49 35.99 16.06 16.29
C ASP A 49 35.70 15.11 17.45
N PHE A 50 35.87 15.60 18.69
CA PHE A 50 35.52 14.86 19.89
C PHE A 50 34.02 14.55 19.95
N LYS A 51 33.18 15.54 19.62
CA LYS A 51 31.72 15.34 19.55
C LYS A 51 31.34 14.35 18.44
N ARG A 52 32.06 14.33 17.32
CA ARG A 52 31.87 13.36 16.23
C ARG A 52 32.27 11.93 16.65
N LYS A 53 33.38 11.77 17.39
CA LYS A 53 33.84 10.46 17.88
C LYS A 53 32.98 9.93 19.03
N TYR A 54 32.70 10.75 20.04
CA TYR A 54 32.09 10.29 21.30
C TYR A 54 30.67 10.80 21.58
N GLY A 55 30.22 11.85 20.88
CA GLY A 55 28.89 12.45 21.05
C GLY A 55 27.79 11.78 20.21
N THR A 56 28.14 10.88 19.31
CA THR A 56 27.19 10.19 18.43
C THR A 56 26.41 9.13 19.22
N ARG A 57 25.10 9.34 19.38
CA ARG A 57 24.22 8.38 20.08
C ARG A 57 24.18 7.05 19.33
N LYS A 58 24.89 6.04 19.86
CA LYS A 58 24.79 4.66 19.36
C LYS A 58 23.42 4.07 19.69
N SER A 59 22.85 3.35 18.74
CA SER A 59 21.60 2.62 18.92
C SER A 59 21.84 1.14 18.83
N TYR A 60 21.15 0.37 19.67
CA TYR A 60 21.32 -1.07 19.77
C TYR A 60 20.01 -1.80 19.48
N VAL A 61 20.12 -3.00 18.92
CA VAL A 61 19.06 -4.01 18.85
C VAL A 61 19.55 -5.27 19.54
N VAL A 62 18.66 -5.96 20.26
CA VAL A 62 18.97 -7.25 20.87
C VAL A 62 18.45 -8.34 19.95
N VAL A 63 19.33 -9.28 19.65
CA VAL A 63 19.14 -10.32 18.64
C VAL A 63 19.75 -11.61 19.18
N ASN A 64 18.95 -12.65 19.41
CA ASN A 64 19.41 -13.90 20.04
C ASN A 64 20.20 -13.64 21.34
N ASN A 65 19.71 -12.72 22.18
CA ASN A 65 20.40 -12.22 23.39
C ASN A 65 21.71 -11.44 23.16
N ASN A 66 22.18 -11.30 21.92
CA ASN A 66 23.34 -10.49 21.58
C ASN A 66 22.94 -9.04 21.30
N LYS A 67 23.66 -8.10 21.93
CA LYS A 67 23.44 -6.66 21.76
C LYS A 67 24.23 -6.14 20.57
N ILE A 68 23.55 -5.89 19.46
CA ILE A 68 24.16 -5.46 18.19
C ILE A 68 24.05 -3.93 18.07
N CYS A 69 25.18 -3.26 17.78
CA CYS A 69 25.21 -1.83 17.49
C CYS A 69 24.77 -1.55 16.04
N ILE A 70 23.65 -0.84 15.88
CA ILE A 70 23.08 -0.51 14.56
C ILE A 70 24.02 0.37 13.75
N ASN A 71 24.77 1.27 14.40
CA ASN A 71 25.74 2.13 13.73
C ASN A 71 26.84 1.29 13.07
N ASP A 72 27.42 0.38 13.84
CA ASP A 72 28.56 -0.44 13.39
C ASP A 72 28.13 -1.39 12.26
N VAL A 73 26.87 -1.84 12.24
CA VAL A 73 26.30 -2.59 11.12
C VAL A 73 26.10 -1.69 9.89
N PHE A 74 25.55 -0.49 10.07
CA PHE A 74 25.27 0.43 8.95
C PHE A 74 26.55 0.85 8.22
N THR A 75 27.65 1.08 8.96
CA THR A 75 28.94 1.49 8.38
C THR A 75 29.60 0.42 7.50
N ARG A 76 29.17 -0.84 7.59
CA ARG A 76 29.66 -1.92 6.71
C ARG A 76 29.17 -1.75 5.26
N TYR A 77 28.06 -1.04 5.05
CA TYR A 77 27.48 -0.87 3.72
C TYR A 77 28.04 0.40 3.05
N LYS A 78 28.89 0.21 2.03
CA LYS A 78 29.57 1.31 1.32
C LYS A 78 28.62 2.25 0.56
N LYS A 79 27.48 1.73 0.07
CA LYS A 79 26.47 2.48 -0.71
C LYS A 79 25.05 2.10 -0.29
N PRO A 80 24.58 2.53 0.89
CA PRO A 80 23.22 2.21 1.35
C PRO A 80 22.19 3.05 0.58
N THR A 81 21.08 2.41 0.20
CA THR A 81 19.95 3.07 -0.50
C THR A 81 19.20 4.03 0.41
N VAL A 82 19.30 3.85 1.73
CA VAL A 82 18.60 4.69 2.72
C VAL A 82 19.54 5.32 3.74
N SER A 83 19.12 6.46 4.29
CA SER A 83 19.84 7.11 5.39
C SER A 83 19.88 6.25 6.65
N TYR A 84 20.88 6.48 7.52
CA TYR A 84 21.00 5.81 8.81
C TYR A 84 19.72 5.90 9.65
N GLY A 85 19.05 7.06 9.64
CA GLY A 85 17.79 7.26 10.37
C GLY A 85 16.69 6.31 9.89
N ASN A 86 16.56 6.14 8.58
CA ASN A 86 15.62 5.20 7.97
C ASN A 86 16.03 3.75 8.26
N PHE A 87 17.30 3.39 8.05
CA PHE A 87 17.84 2.07 8.39
C PHE A 87 17.55 1.67 9.84
N ARG A 88 17.82 2.57 10.79
CA ARG A 88 17.54 2.39 12.21
C ARG A 88 16.05 2.18 12.47
N ALA A 89 15.18 2.99 11.86
CA ALA A 89 13.74 2.84 12.01
C ALA A 89 13.25 1.49 11.49
N ARG A 90 13.73 1.08 10.31
CA ARG A 90 13.47 -0.21 9.68
C ARG A 90 13.78 -1.38 10.61
N LEU A 91 14.98 -1.43 11.17
CA LEU A 91 15.38 -2.51 12.10
C LEU A 91 14.58 -2.52 13.40
N ARG A 92 14.26 -1.36 13.97
CA ARG A 92 13.41 -1.30 15.17
C ARG A 92 12.03 -1.85 14.91
N THR A 93 11.43 -1.54 13.76
CA THR A 93 10.14 -2.10 13.35
C THR A 93 10.22 -3.61 13.19
N TYR A 94 11.27 -4.11 12.53
CA TYR A 94 11.50 -5.55 12.37
C TYR A 94 11.56 -6.27 13.72
N VAL A 95 12.44 -5.82 14.62
CA VAL A 95 12.61 -6.39 15.97
C VAL A 95 11.30 -6.33 16.76
N SER A 96 10.60 -5.19 16.73
CA SER A 96 9.35 -5.02 17.46
C SER A 96 8.27 -6.01 17.02
N ARG A 97 8.22 -6.40 15.73
CA ARG A 97 7.21 -7.33 15.21
C ARG A 97 7.48 -8.78 15.57
N LEU A 98 8.74 -9.15 15.74
CA LEU A 98 9.14 -10.53 16.07
C LEU A 98 9.50 -10.74 17.54
N LYS A 99 9.53 -9.67 18.35
CA LYS A 99 9.94 -9.73 19.77
C LYS A 99 9.23 -10.84 20.56
N GLN A 100 7.94 -11.04 20.33
CA GLN A 100 7.14 -12.04 21.04
C GLN A 100 7.27 -13.48 20.48
N PHE A 101 7.95 -13.66 19.35
CA PHE A 101 8.00 -14.93 18.60
C PHE A 101 9.37 -15.61 18.61
N GLY A 102 10.32 -15.10 19.39
CA GLY A 102 11.71 -15.53 19.31
C GLY A 102 12.37 -14.91 18.09
N PHE A 103 13.06 -13.79 18.32
CA PHE A 103 13.88 -13.19 17.28
C PHE A 103 14.95 -14.21 16.85
N THR A 104 15.15 -14.40 15.56
CA THR A 104 16.24 -15.19 15.01
C THR A 104 17.12 -14.29 14.14
N HIS A 105 18.39 -14.16 14.52
CA HIS A 105 19.42 -13.46 13.75
C HIS A 105 19.49 -13.99 12.32
N ASP A 106 19.37 -13.08 11.35
CA ASP A 106 19.73 -13.33 9.97
C ASP A 106 20.28 -12.05 9.35
N GLU A 107 21.52 -12.10 8.87
CA GLU A 107 22.21 -10.93 8.35
C GLU A 107 21.54 -10.32 7.11
N ARG A 108 20.77 -11.14 6.36
CA ARG A 108 20.02 -10.68 5.18
C ARG A 108 19.04 -9.57 5.53
N ILE A 109 18.49 -9.56 6.76
CA ILE A 109 17.60 -8.48 7.20
C ILE A 109 18.33 -7.14 7.30
N PHE A 110 19.57 -7.13 7.80
CA PHE A 110 20.37 -5.91 7.86
C PHE A 110 20.70 -5.42 6.44
N MET A 111 21.09 -6.34 5.57
CA MET A 111 21.34 -6.02 4.17
C MET A 111 20.10 -5.40 3.53
N TRP A 112 18.93 -6.06 3.61
CA TRP A 112 17.70 -5.55 3.01
C TRP A 112 17.26 -4.23 3.64
N ALA A 113 17.42 -4.05 4.96
CA ALA A 113 17.09 -2.79 5.62
C ALA A 113 17.93 -1.62 5.10
N ALA A 114 19.18 -1.86 4.70
CA ALA A 114 20.09 -0.84 4.18
C ALA A 114 19.91 -0.60 2.67
N THR A 115 19.60 -1.64 1.90
CA THR A 115 19.73 -1.62 0.42
C THR A 115 18.40 -1.61 -0.33
N THR A 116 17.29 -1.99 0.29
CA THR A 116 15.99 -2.01 -0.41
C THR A 116 15.30 -0.65 -0.43
N GLU A 117 14.55 -0.38 -1.49
CA GLU A 117 13.68 0.80 -1.57
C GLU A 117 12.52 0.74 -0.55
N SER A 118 11.87 1.87 -0.28
CA SER A 118 10.77 1.95 0.69
C SER A 118 9.56 1.07 0.36
N LYS A 119 9.23 0.92 -0.93
CA LYS A 119 8.14 0.05 -1.39
C LYS A 119 8.44 -1.42 -1.12
N GLU A 120 9.68 -1.82 -1.39
CA GLU A 120 10.15 -3.19 -1.19
C GLU A 120 10.25 -3.54 0.29
N TRP A 121 10.86 -2.66 1.09
CA TRP A 121 10.92 -2.83 2.54
C TRP A 121 9.53 -3.00 3.19
N SER A 122 8.53 -2.27 2.68
CA SER A 122 7.15 -2.38 3.15
C SER A 122 6.54 -3.77 2.88
N ARG A 123 6.95 -4.45 1.79
CA ARG A 123 6.55 -5.83 1.50
C ARG A 123 7.22 -6.81 2.45
N ILE A 124 8.53 -6.64 2.69
CA ILE A 124 9.31 -7.47 3.61
C ILE A 124 8.70 -7.44 5.01
N ILE A 125 8.48 -6.25 5.56
CA ILE A 125 7.95 -6.09 6.93
C ILE A 125 6.46 -6.42 7.04
N GLY A 126 5.71 -6.24 5.96
CA GLY A 126 4.26 -6.28 5.98
C GLY A 126 3.68 -4.96 6.50
N ALA A 127 2.75 -4.38 5.74
CA ALA A 127 2.13 -3.11 6.08
C ALA A 127 0.94 -3.26 7.05
N GLY A 128 0.74 -2.25 7.92
CA GLY A 128 -0.45 -2.12 8.77
C GLY A 128 -0.65 -3.29 9.75
N LYS A 129 -1.85 -3.87 9.75
CA LYS A 129 -2.29 -4.97 10.62
C LYS A 129 -1.85 -6.37 10.13
N ALA A 130 -0.89 -6.45 9.20
CA ALA A 130 -0.35 -7.74 8.76
C ALA A 130 0.17 -8.52 9.98
N GLN A 131 -0.17 -9.80 10.10
CA GLN A 131 0.37 -10.67 11.14
C GLN A 131 1.68 -11.31 10.65
N PRO A 132 2.64 -11.57 11.56
CA PRO A 132 3.80 -12.39 11.23
C PRO A 132 3.39 -13.75 10.66
N PHE A 133 4.17 -14.22 9.69
CA PHE A 133 3.96 -15.49 9.02
C PHE A 133 4.77 -16.58 9.71
N ARG A 134 4.14 -17.66 10.12
CA ARG A 134 4.80 -18.86 10.64
C ARG A 134 4.92 -19.89 9.53
N TYR A 135 6.12 -20.40 9.28
CA TYR A 135 6.28 -21.55 8.40
C TYR A 135 6.05 -22.84 9.18
N THR A 136 5.07 -23.63 8.77
CA THR A 136 4.70 -24.92 9.42
C THR A 136 4.99 -26.12 8.53
N GLY A 137 5.73 -25.93 7.45
CA GLY A 137 6.10 -27.00 6.53
C GLY A 137 7.32 -27.78 7.02
N LYS A 138 7.65 -28.84 6.29
CA LYS A 138 8.78 -29.74 6.57
C LYS A 138 9.89 -29.61 5.53
N HIS A 139 9.64 -29.00 4.38
CA HIS A 139 10.62 -28.89 3.31
C HIS A 139 11.81 -27.98 3.66
N PHE A 140 11.55 -26.79 4.20
CA PHE A 140 12.59 -25.87 4.65
C PHE A 140 12.87 -26.08 6.15
N THR A 141 13.63 -27.13 6.46
CA THR A 141 13.90 -27.58 7.84
C THR A 141 14.45 -26.48 8.74
N ASP A 142 15.38 -25.66 8.24
CA ASP A 142 16.00 -24.56 8.99
C ASP A 142 15.02 -23.44 9.38
N PHE A 143 13.85 -23.42 8.74
CA PHE A 143 12.80 -22.45 8.99
C PHE A 143 11.57 -23.07 9.65
N SER A 144 11.62 -24.36 9.99
CA SER A 144 10.50 -25.08 10.60
C SER A 144 10.05 -24.39 11.89
N ASN A 145 8.74 -24.10 11.97
CA ASN A 145 8.10 -23.37 13.07
C ASN A 145 8.63 -21.95 13.32
N ARG A 146 9.48 -21.40 12.46
CA ARG A 146 10.02 -20.05 12.57
C ARG A 146 8.98 -19.01 12.13
N TYR A 147 9.01 -17.86 12.79
CA TYR A 147 8.21 -16.69 12.43
C TYR A 147 9.00 -15.68 11.59
N PHE A 148 8.34 -15.14 10.58
CA PHE A 148 8.81 -14.11 9.67
C PHE A 148 7.86 -12.91 9.71
N CYS A 149 8.33 -11.70 9.42
CA CYS A 149 7.46 -10.51 9.48
C CYS A 149 6.27 -10.56 8.51
N SER A 150 6.42 -11.29 7.40
CA SER A 150 5.39 -11.49 6.38
C SER A 150 5.67 -12.75 5.57
N LEU A 151 4.68 -13.22 4.80
CA LEU A 151 4.88 -14.27 3.81
C LEU A 151 5.97 -13.90 2.80
N TYR A 152 5.99 -12.64 2.36
CA TYR A 152 6.99 -12.17 1.40
C TYR A 152 8.41 -12.26 1.96
N CYS A 153 8.58 -11.91 3.24
CA CYS A 153 9.85 -12.09 3.95
C CYS A 153 10.30 -13.55 3.92
N PHE A 154 9.43 -14.49 4.32
CA PHE A 154 9.75 -15.92 4.23
C PHE A 154 10.15 -16.36 2.81
N LEU A 155 9.45 -15.86 1.79
CA LEU A 155 9.77 -16.18 0.39
C LEU A 155 11.12 -15.62 -0.06
N LEU A 156 11.56 -14.47 0.46
CA LEU A 156 12.92 -13.97 0.20
C LEU A 156 13.98 -14.86 0.85
N PHE A 157 13.73 -15.35 2.07
CA PHE A 157 14.66 -16.26 2.76
C PHE A 157 14.83 -17.61 2.05
N THR A 158 13.81 -18.02 1.29
CA THR A 158 13.76 -19.30 0.54
C THR A 158 13.97 -19.11 -0.96
N ASP A 159 14.25 -17.90 -1.41
CA ASP A 159 14.39 -17.51 -2.83
C ASP A 159 13.18 -17.88 -3.72
N LEU A 160 11.98 -17.82 -3.15
CA LEU A 160 10.70 -18.09 -3.83
C LEU A 160 9.84 -16.82 -4.00
N HIS A 161 10.42 -15.63 -3.83
CA HIS A 161 9.72 -14.35 -3.79
C HIS A 161 8.96 -14.02 -5.08
N GLU A 162 9.48 -14.41 -6.25
CA GLU A 162 8.79 -14.31 -7.55
C GLU A 162 7.45 -15.05 -7.58
N ARG A 163 7.32 -16.12 -6.78
CA ARG A 163 6.08 -16.91 -6.68
C ARG A 163 5.05 -16.31 -5.73
N PHE A 164 5.29 -15.12 -5.14
CA PHE A 164 4.45 -14.54 -4.09
C PHE A 164 2.94 -14.52 -4.43
N LYS A 165 2.57 -14.08 -5.64
CA LYS A 165 1.16 -14.03 -6.06
C LYS A 165 0.52 -15.42 -6.07
N LEU A 166 1.23 -16.42 -6.59
CA LEU A 166 0.77 -17.80 -6.69
C LEU A 166 0.64 -18.45 -5.31
N VAL A 167 1.70 -18.39 -4.50
CA VAL A 167 1.74 -18.96 -3.15
C VAL A 167 0.64 -18.33 -2.30
N ARG A 168 0.50 -17.00 -2.31
CA ARG A 168 -0.55 -16.30 -1.57
C ARG A 168 -1.95 -16.78 -1.96
N SER A 169 -2.21 -17.00 -3.25
CA SER A 169 -3.50 -17.53 -3.72
C SER A 169 -3.75 -18.94 -3.21
N ARG A 170 -2.75 -19.83 -3.30
CA ARG A 170 -2.86 -21.22 -2.85
C ARG A 170 -3.08 -21.34 -1.34
N LEU A 171 -2.36 -20.54 -0.54
CA LEU A 171 -2.58 -20.50 0.91
C LEU A 171 -3.96 -19.99 1.28
N LYS A 172 -4.51 -19.01 0.53
CA LYS A 172 -5.91 -18.58 0.68
C LYS A 172 -6.91 -19.72 0.38
N GLN A 173 -6.55 -20.62 -0.54
CA GLN A 173 -7.29 -21.85 -0.86
C GLN A 173 -6.98 -23.01 0.10
N LYS A 174 -6.26 -22.77 1.21
CA LYS A 174 -5.89 -23.77 2.23
C LYS A 174 -5.06 -24.93 1.69
N TRP A 175 -4.23 -24.70 0.68
CA TRP A 175 -3.25 -25.70 0.24
C TRP A 175 -2.24 -25.99 1.36
N PRO A 176 -1.74 -27.24 1.48
CA PRO A 176 -0.58 -27.53 2.32
C PRO A 176 0.59 -26.63 1.95
N ILE A 177 1.29 -26.05 2.95
CA ILE A 177 2.28 -24.98 2.72
C ILE A 177 3.41 -25.41 1.75
N ASP A 178 3.98 -26.60 1.92
CA ASP A 178 5.07 -27.08 1.05
C ASP A 178 4.58 -27.30 -0.37
N ARG A 179 3.38 -27.88 -0.52
CA ARG A 179 2.71 -28.01 -1.82
C ARG A 179 2.48 -26.65 -2.47
N ALA A 180 2.05 -25.66 -1.69
CA ALA A 180 1.78 -24.32 -2.18
C ALA A 180 3.05 -23.63 -2.71
N LEU A 181 4.19 -23.87 -2.08
CA LEU A 181 5.51 -23.32 -2.41
C LEU A 181 6.13 -23.98 -3.64
N LEU A 182 6.14 -25.32 -3.65
CA LEU A 182 6.98 -26.10 -4.55
C LEU A 182 6.28 -26.49 -5.84
N GLU A 183 4.98 -26.80 -5.80
CA GLU A 183 4.30 -27.29 -7.01
C GLU A 183 4.30 -26.22 -8.11
N ALA A 184 4.77 -26.60 -9.29
CA ALA A 184 4.71 -25.75 -10.47
C ALA A 184 3.26 -25.31 -10.75
N LYS A 185 3.08 -24.09 -11.25
CA LYS A 185 1.79 -23.67 -11.79
C LYS A 185 1.56 -24.54 -13.04
N LYS A 186 0.66 -25.53 -12.97
CA LYS A 186 0.22 -26.23 -14.18
C LYS A 186 -0.33 -25.17 -15.14
N ARG A 187 0.40 -24.87 -16.22
CA ARG A 187 -0.15 -24.13 -17.35
C ARG A 187 -1.25 -25.02 -17.89
N GLN A 188 -2.51 -24.66 -17.66
CA GLN A 188 -3.57 -25.13 -18.54
C GLN A 188 -3.46 -24.34 -19.85
N HIS A 189 -2.41 -24.60 -20.63
CA HIS A 189 -2.64 -24.66 -22.07
C HIS A 189 -3.13 -26.08 -22.28
N ARG A 190 -4.44 -26.28 -22.16
CA ARG A 190 -5.01 -27.48 -22.75
C ARG A 190 -5.10 -27.16 -24.23
N SER A 191 -4.15 -27.64 -25.01
CA SER A 191 -4.20 -27.60 -26.48
C SER A 191 -5.37 -28.44 -27.02
N THR A 192 -6.07 -29.19 -26.16
CA THR A 192 -7.14 -30.10 -26.52
C THR A 192 -8.37 -30.03 -25.60
N GLY A 193 -9.51 -30.51 -26.09
CA GLY A 193 -10.79 -30.60 -25.37
C GLY A 193 -11.63 -31.82 -25.78
N PHE A 194 -12.92 -31.74 -25.49
CA PHE A 194 -13.90 -32.80 -25.72
C PHE A 194 -15.05 -32.29 -26.60
N VAL A 195 -15.48 -33.14 -27.53
CA VAL A 195 -16.81 -33.05 -28.15
C VAL A 195 -17.68 -34.07 -27.41
N TYR A 196 -18.86 -33.67 -26.96
CA TYR A 196 -19.74 -34.53 -26.16
C TYR A 196 -21.18 -34.49 -26.65
N CYS A 197 -21.93 -35.55 -26.35
CA CYS A 197 -23.35 -35.69 -26.63
C CYS A 197 -24.12 -35.85 -25.32
N ILE A 198 -25.20 -35.11 -25.16
CA ILE A 198 -26.21 -35.32 -24.14
C ILE A 198 -27.45 -35.91 -24.81
N THR A 199 -27.95 -37.04 -24.31
CA THR A 199 -29.16 -37.69 -24.83
C THR A 199 -30.27 -37.62 -23.79
N CYS A 200 -31.46 -37.16 -24.21
CA CYS A 200 -32.69 -37.20 -23.42
C CYS A 200 -33.39 -38.54 -23.64
N SER A 201 -33.41 -39.43 -22.64
CA SER A 201 -33.94 -40.78 -22.79
C SER A 201 -35.43 -40.82 -23.19
N PRO A 202 -36.34 -40.00 -22.61
CA PRO A 202 -37.76 -40.03 -22.97
C PRO A 202 -38.07 -39.63 -24.42
N THR A 203 -37.26 -38.74 -25.02
CA THR A 203 -37.54 -38.19 -26.35
C THR A 203 -36.59 -38.68 -27.44
N GLY A 204 -35.49 -39.33 -27.07
CA GLY A 204 -34.37 -39.67 -27.96
C GLY A 204 -33.59 -38.46 -28.49
N LYS A 205 -34.00 -37.22 -28.18
CA LYS A 205 -33.36 -36.01 -28.68
C LYS A 205 -31.97 -35.83 -28.09
N LYS A 206 -31.06 -35.33 -28.92
CA LYS A 206 -29.63 -35.16 -28.59
C LYS A 206 -29.22 -33.69 -28.57
N TYR A 207 -28.21 -33.38 -27.78
CA TYR A 207 -27.47 -32.13 -27.77
C TYR A 207 -25.99 -32.42 -27.96
N ILE A 208 -25.34 -31.72 -28.88
CA ILE A 208 -23.89 -31.76 -29.08
C ILE A 208 -23.28 -30.49 -28.49
N GLY A 209 -22.18 -30.64 -27.75
CA GLY A 209 -21.43 -29.49 -27.25
C GLY A 209 -19.94 -29.75 -27.17
N ILE A 210 -19.18 -28.69 -26.91
CA ILE A 210 -17.73 -28.74 -26.73
C ILE A 210 -17.30 -28.21 -25.36
N THR A 211 -16.17 -28.71 -24.84
CA THR A 211 -15.59 -28.23 -23.57
C THR A 211 -14.08 -28.45 -23.52
N SER A 212 -13.34 -27.51 -22.92
CA SER A 212 -11.93 -27.69 -22.52
C SER A 212 -11.77 -28.32 -21.12
N GLY A 213 -12.87 -28.36 -20.36
CA GLY A 213 -12.99 -29.05 -19.07
C GLY A 213 -13.41 -30.52 -19.21
N SER A 214 -13.90 -31.14 -18.14
CA SER A 214 -14.54 -32.46 -18.23
C SER A 214 -16.00 -32.34 -18.69
N VAL A 215 -16.49 -33.38 -19.37
CA VAL A 215 -17.90 -33.47 -19.80
C VAL A 215 -18.84 -33.42 -18.60
N ALA A 216 -18.51 -34.13 -17.51
CA ALA A 216 -19.31 -34.12 -16.27
C ALA A 216 -19.49 -32.71 -15.70
N ARG A 217 -18.40 -31.95 -15.57
CA ARG A 217 -18.47 -30.56 -15.09
C ARG A 217 -19.33 -29.68 -16.00
N ARG A 218 -19.21 -29.87 -17.32
CA ARG A 218 -19.99 -29.09 -18.29
C ARG A 218 -21.48 -29.44 -18.21
N PHE A 219 -21.82 -30.70 -17.94
CA PHE A 219 -23.19 -31.12 -17.70
C PHE A 219 -23.77 -30.48 -16.42
N ASP A 220 -23.01 -30.42 -15.32
CA ASP A 220 -23.44 -29.71 -14.10
C ASP A 220 -23.71 -28.22 -14.35
N GLU A 221 -22.95 -27.58 -15.24
CA GLU A 221 -23.17 -26.19 -15.66
C GLU A 221 -24.51 -26.04 -16.40
N HIS A 222 -24.87 -26.98 -17.29
CA HIS A 222 -26.17 -27.01 -17.96
C HIS A 222 -27.33 -27.24 -16.98
N VAL A 223 -27.16 -28.13 -16.00
CA VAL A 223 -28.16 -28.36 -14.93
C VAL A 223 -28.40 -27.07 -14.11
N LYS A 224 -27.33 -26.35 -13.76
CA LYS A 224 -27.45 -25.05 -13.08
C LYS A 224 -28.04 -23.96 -13.95
N GLU A 225 -27.91 -24.05 -15.27
CA GLU A 225 -28.57 -23.13 -16.20
C GLU A 225 -30.07 -23.41 -16.30
N ALA A 226 -30.47 -24.69 -16.29
CA ALA A 226 -31.88 -25.10 -16.26
C ALA A 226 -32.60 -24.59 -15.00
N SER A 227 -31.96 -24.62 -13.83
CA SER A 227 -32.56 -24.10 -12.59
C SER A 227 -32.75 -22.58 -12.55
N ARG A 228 -32.23 -21.85 -13.54
CA ARG A 228 -32.38 -20.39 -13.70
C ARG A 228 -33.39 -20.01 -14.78
N ASN A 229 -34.25 -20.94 -15.21
CA ASN A 229 -35.27 -20.71 -16.24
C ASN A 229 -34.71 -20.19 -17.57
N SER A 230 -33.56 -20.72 -18.01
CA SER A 230 -33.00 -20.39 -19.34
C SER A 230 -33.94 -20.85 -20.45
N SER A 231 -34.13 -20.01 -21.48
CA SER A 231 -35.00 -20.29 -22.63
C SER A 231 -34.39 -21.28 -23.64
N ARG A 232 -33.15 -21.73 -23.43
CA ARG A 232 -32.46 -22.65 -24.34
C ARG A 232 -33.14 -24.03 -24.38
N PRO A 233 -33.20 -24.70 -25.56
CA PRO A 233 -33.91 -25.97 -25.70
C PRO A 233 -33.43 -27.07 -24.74
N LEU A 234 -32.12 -27.24 -24.56
CA LEU A 234 -31.57 -28.19 -23.59
C LEU A 234 -31.98 -27.85 -22.15
N ALA A 235 -31.93 -26.58 -21.76
CA ALA A 235 -32.31 -26.16 -20.40
C ALA A 235 -33.79 -26.40 -20.13
N ARG A 236 -34.67 -26.09 -21.10
CA ARG A 236 -36.11 -26.41 -21.03
C ARG A 236 -36.35 -27.91 -20.90
N ALA A 237 -35.68 -28.72 -21.72
CA ALA A 237 -35.82 -30.18 -21.67
C ALA A 237 -35.34 -30.76 -20.32
N ILE A 238 -34.26 -30.22 -19.73
CA ILE A 238 -33.80 -30.64 -18.40
C ILE A 238 -34.82 -30.26 -17.31
N ALA A 239 -35.41 -29.06 -17.42
CA ALA A 239 -36.45 -28.63 -16.48
C ALA A 239 -37.74 -29.46 -16.60
N GLU A 240 -38.09 -29.89 -17.82
CA GLU A 240 -39.29 -30.67 -18.13
C GLU A 240 -39.16 -32.15 -17.75
N PHE A 241 -38.09 -32.83 -18.17
CA PHE A 241 -37.92 -34.27 -17.99
C PHE A 241 -37.07 -34.65 -16.77
N GLY A 242 -36.46 -33.67 -16.08
CA GLY A 242 -35.59 -33.88 -14.92
C GLY A 242 -34.18 -34.37 -15.30
N VAL A 243 -33.20 -34.06 -14.46
CA VAL A 243 -31.77 -34.35 -14.71
C VAL A 243 -31.47 -35.83 -14.91
N GLN A 244 -32.19 -36.72 -14.22
CA GLN A 244 -32.00 -38.19 -14.30
C GLN A 244 -32.36 -38.77 -15.69
N SER A 245 -33.15 -38.03 -16.48
CA SER A 245 -33.53 -38.41 -17.84
C SER A 245 -32.45 -38.14 -18.88
N PHE A 246 -31.29 -37.61 -18.48
CA PHE A 246 -30.21 -37.21 -19.40
C PHE A 246 -28.92 -37.97 -19.15
N THR A 247 -28.27 -38.39 -20.22
CA THR A 247 -26.93 -38.99 -20.18
C THR A 247 -25.94 -38.18 -21.00
N ALA A 248 -24.83 -37.77 -20.39
CA ALA A 248 -23.77 -37.00 -21.05
C ALA A 248 -22.53 -37.88 -21.29
N LYS A 249 -22.13 -38.06 -22.54
CA LYS A 249 -20.98 -38.89 -22.94
C LYS A 249 -20.03 -38.13 -23.87
N ALA A 250 -18.73 -38.34 -23.73
CA ALA A 250 -17.76 -37.83 -24.70
C ALA A 250 -17.89 -38.61 -26.02
N LEU A 251 -17.96 -37.91 -27.15
CA LEU A 251 -17.86 -38.48 -28.48
C LEU A 251 -16.39 -38.55 -28.92
N HIS A 252 -15.65 -37.46 -28.69
CA HIS A 252 -14.21 -37.40 -28.87
C HIS A 252 -13.55 -36.77 -27.66
N SER A 253 -12.34 -37.22 -27.37
CA SER A 253 -11.44 -36.65 -26.38
C SER A 253 -10.13 -36.23 -27.05
N ASN A 254 -9.37 -35.36 -26.40
CA ASN A 254 -8.08 -34.85 -26.89
C ASN A 254 -8.16 -34.17 -28.26
N VAL A 255 -9.31 -33.55 -28.59
CA VAL A 255 -9.50 -32.81 -29.85
C VAL A 255 -8.79 -31.46 -29.76
N PRO A 256 -7.92 -31.08 -30.72
CA PRO A 256 -7.32 -29.75 -30.75
C PRO A 256 -8.35 -28.63 -30.63
N ILE A 257 -8.07 -27.60 -29.84
CA ILE A 257 -9.04 -26.51 -29.56
C ILE A 257 -9.57 -25.87 -30.86
N ASP A 258 -8.69 -25.64 -31.83
CA ASP A 258 -9.06 -24.97 -33.09
C ASP A 258 -9.98 -25.85 -33.94
N SER A 259 -9.95 -27.17 -33.74
CA SER A 259 -10.81 -28.14 -34.45
C SER A 259 -12.12 -28.47 -33.72
N LEU A 260 -12.29 -28.05 -32.46
CA LEU A 260 -13.50 -28.36 -31.67
C LEU A 260 -14.76 -27.77 -32.31
N GLY A 261 -14.68 -26.52 -32.76
CA GLY A 261 -15.84 -25.82 -33.34
C GLY A 261 -16.33 -26.47 -34.63
N ASP A 262 -15.42 -26.96 -35.47
CA ASP A 262 -15.78 -27.60 -36.73
C ASP A 262 -16.32 -29.01 -36.53
N LEU A 263 -15.74 -29.79 -35.61
CA LEU A 263 -16.30 -31.09 -35.23
C LEU A 263 -17.69 -30.94 -34.58
N GLU A 264 -17.91 -29.91 -33.75
CA GLU A 264 -19.24 -29.62 -33.20
C GLU A 264 -20.27 -29.42 -34.31
N LYS A 265 -19.97 -28.58 -35.30
CA LYS A 265 -20.86 -28.33 -36.45
C LYS A 265 -21.14 -29.61 -37.23
N GLN A 266 -20.11 -30.41 -37.51
CA GLN A 266 -20.24 -31.68 -38.23
C GLN A 266 -21.17 -32.64 -37.50
N TYR A 267 -21.03 -32.78 -36.18
CA TYR A 267 -21.89 -33.65 -35.36
C TYR A 267 -23.32 -33.12 -35.21
N ILE A 268 -23.51 -31.80 -35.07
CA ILE A 268 -24.86 -31.21 -35.04
C ILE A 268 -25.60 -31.51 -36.35
N ALA A 269 -24.91 -31.37 -37.48
CA ALA A 269 -25.48 -31.65 -38.80
C ALA A 269 -25.74 -33.15 -38.99
N SER A 270 -24.76 -34.02 -38.74
CA SER A 270 -24.86 -35.46 -39.00
C SER A 270 -25.86 -36.18 -38.09
N LEU A 271 -26.03 -35.71 -36.86
CA LEU A 271 -26.98 -36.27 -35.89
C LEU A 271 -28.31 -35.50 -35.82
N ASN A 272 -28.51 -34.51 -36.70
CA ASN A 272 -29.70 -33.67 -36.79
C ASN A 272 -30.17 -33.12 -35.42
N THR A 273 -29.24 -32.55 -34.65
CA THR A 273 -29.51 -32.15 -33.26
C THR A 273 -30.03 -30.73 -33.10
N LEU A 274 -30.23 -30.00 -34.20
CA LEU A 274 -30.77 -28.64 -34.18
C LEU A 274 -32.25 -28.66 -33.79
N TYR A 275 -32.67 -27.74 -32.92
CA TYR A 275 -34.07 -27.57 -32.57
C TYR A 275 -34.90 -27.20 -33.82
N PRO A 276 -36.09 -27.81 -34.05
CA PRO A 276 -36.88 -28.63 -33.11
C PRO A 276 -36.56 -30.14 -33.07
N SER A 277 -35.79 -30.65 -34.03
CA SER A 277 -35.45 -32.08 -34.16
C SER A 277 -34.51 -32.58 -33.06
N GLY A 278 -33.65 -31.71 -32.52
CA GLY A 278 -32.85 -31.98 -31.33
C GLY A 278 -32.86 -30.83 -30.30
N LEU A 279 -31.79 -30.73 -29.52
CA LEU A 279 -31.68 -29.83 -28.38
C LEU A 279 -30.64 -28.70 -28.56
N ASN A 280 -29.92 -28.65 -29.68
CA ASN A 280 -29.04 -27.53 -30.04
C ASN A 280 -29.86 -26.32 -30.50
N ALA A 281 -29.62 -25.14 -29.93
CA ALA A 281 -30.30 -23.91 -30.33
C ALA A 281 -29.75 -23.28 -31.61
N ASN A 282 -28.50 -23.61 -31.98
CA ASN A 282 -27.79 -23.07 -33.12
C ASN A 282 -26.91 -24.17 -33.74
N ARG A 283 -26.29 -23.85 -34.89
CA ARG A 283 -25.44 -24.79 -35.64
C ARG A 283 -24.09 -25.11 -35.00
N GLY A 284 -23.82 -24.62 -33.78
CA GLY A 284 -22.53 -24.74 -33.11
C GLY A 284 -21.45 -23.83 -33.71
N GLY A 285 -20.20 -24.07 -33.32
CA GLY A 285 -19.04 -23.33 -33.79
C GLY A 285 -18.56 -22.23 -32.85
N GLN A 286 -19.22 -22.02 -31.72
CA GLN A 286 -18.70 -21.16 -30.66
C GLN A 286 -17.77 -21.98 -29.76
N VAL A 287 -16.51 -22.08 -30.17
CA VAL A 287 -15.45 -22.38 -29.20
C VAL A 287 -15.51 -21.27 -28.17
N SER A 288 -15.95 -21.58 -26.95
CA SER A 288 -15.79 -20.68 -25.81
C SER A 288 -14.29 -20.58 -25.58
N HIS A 289 -13.64 -19.72 -26.35
CA HIS A 289 -12.20 -19.63 -26.35
C HIS A 289 -11.79 -19.22 -24.94
N THR A 290 -11.19 -20.18 -24.21
CA THR A 290 -10.46 -19.87 -23.00
C THR A 290 -9.14 -19.16 -23.35
N ALA A 291 -8.71 -19.25 -24.63
CA ALA A 291 -7.77 -18.33 -25.24
C ALA A 291 -8.54 -17.03 -25.59
N GLY A 292 -8.18 -15.88 -25.02
CA GLY A 292 -8.86 -14.64 -25.41
C GLY A 292 -8.69 -14.33 -26.90
N ARG A 293 -9.44 -13.36 -27.44
CA ARG A 293 -9.34 -12.94 -28.84
C ARG A 293 -7.91 -12.55 -29.20
N SER A 294 -7.29 -13.20 -30.19
CA SER A 294 -5.95 -12.84 -30.66
C SER A 294 -5.95 -11.45 -31.30
N VAL A 295 -4.78 -10.80 -31.31
CA VAL A 295 -4.60 -9.47 -31.89
C VAL A 295 -3.18 -9.27 -32.37
N GLU A 296 -3.01 -8.57 -33.47
CA GLU A 296 -1.71 -8.09 -33.95
C GLU A 296 -1.62 -6.58 -33.68
N ILE A 297 -0.52 -6.14 -33.08
CA ILE A 297 -0.27 -4.75 -32.70
C ILE A 297 1.14 -4.42 -33.16
N ASP A 298 1.30 -3.44 -34.05
CA ASP A 298 2.57 -3.03 -34.67
C ASP A 298 3.41 -4.23 -35.17
N GLY A 299 2.79 -5.21 -35.84
CA GLY A 299 3.47 -6.39 -36.37
C GLY A 299 3.81 -7.49 -35.35
N VAL A 300 3.40 -7.33 -34.09
CA VAL A 300 3.55 -8.36 -33.04
C VAL A 300 2.23 -9.07 -32.81
N ALA A 301 2.20 -10.38 -33.02
CA ALA A 301 1.03 -11.21 -32.77
C ALA A 301 0.93 -11.62 -31.29
N TYR A 302 -0.25 -11.41 -30.71
CA TYR A 302 -0.61 -11.82 -29.36
C TYR A 302 -1.73 -12.86 -29.40
N GLU A 303 -1.59 -13.92 -28.61
CA GLU A 303 -2.54 -15.03 -28.48
C GLU A 303 -3.87 -14.59 -27.87
N SER A 304 -3.90 -13.45 -27.14
CA SER A 304 -5.13 -12.89 -26.60
C SER A 304 -5.03 -11.40 -26.26
N TYR A 305 -6.16 -10.70 -26.22
CA TYR A 305 -6.26 -9.33 -25.68
C TYR A 305 -5.69 -9.22 -24.27
N LYS A 306 -5.85 -10.27 -23.46
CA LYS A 306 -5.31 -10.30 -22.10
C LYS A 306 -3.78 -10.30 -22.12
N GLN A 307 -3.17 -11.17 -22.90
CA GLN A 307 -1.71 -11.22 -23.07
C GLN A 307 -1.19 -9.89 -23.61
N ALA A 308 -1.80 -9.36 -24.68
CA ALA A 308 -1.46 -8.05 -25.23
C ALA A 308 -1.53 -6.95 -24.15
N SER A 309 -2.60 -6.94 -23.34
CA SER A 309 -2.79 -5.93 -22.30
C SER A 309 -1.76 -5.99 -21.17
N GLU A 310 -1.31 -7.19 -20.79
CA GLU A 310 -0.29 -7.39 -19.74
C GLU A 310 1.08 -6.90 -20.24
N VAL A 311 1.46 -7.32 -21.45
CA VAL A 311 2.74 -6.93 -22.08
C VAL A 311 2.80 -5.42 -22.33
N ILE A 312 1.73 -4.83 -22.89
CA ILE A 312 1.70 -3.40 -23.19
C ILE A 312 1.70 -2.58 -21.90
N SER A 313 0.97 -3.01 -20.86
CA SER A 313 0.99 -2.33 -19.56
C SER A 313 2.39 -2.33 -18.95
N GLU A 314 3.09 -3.48 -18.96
CA GLU A 314 4.47 -3.59 -18.48
C GLU A 314 5.43 -2.71 -19.28
N SER A 315 5.32 -2.71 -20.62
CA SER A 315 6.13 -1.84 -21.49
C SER A 315 5.87 -0.34 -21.31
N SER A 316 4.77 0.03 -20.64
CA SER A 316 4.43 1.41 -20.28
C SER A 316 4.81 1.77 -18.84
N ASP A 317 5.66 0.97 -18.17
CA ASP A 317 5.97 1.09 -16.74
C ASP A 317 4.73 1.12 -15.83
N GLY A 318 3.63 0.50 -16.28
CA GLY A 318 2.35 0.52 -15.58
C GLY A 318 1.59 1.86 -15.63
N VAL A 319 2.00 2.81 -16.48
CA VAL A 319 1.27 4.07 -16.72
C VAL A 319 -0.15 3.81 -17.20
N VAL A 320 -0.33 2.78 -18.04
CA VAL A 320 -1.65 2.33 -18.47
C VAL A 320 -1.95 0.95 -17.86
N PRO A 321 -3.02 0.80 -17.05
CA PRO A 321 -3.41 -0.49 -16.51
C PRO A 321 -3.87 -1.49 -17.60
N PRO A 322 -3.66 -2.81 -17.43
CA PRO A 322 -4.04 -3.81 -18.43
C PRO A 322 -5.51 -3.74 -18.85
N TYR A 323 -6.43 -3.56 -17.90
CA TYR A 323 -7.87 -3.48 -18.21
C TYR A 323 -8.25 -2.27 -19.10
N ILE A 324 -7.44 -1.20 -19.11
CA ILE A 324 -7.65 -0.05 -20.01
C ILE A 324 -7.19 -0.42 -21.41
N VAL A 325 -6.01 -1.02 -21.55
CA VAL A 325 -5.50 -1.53 -22.83
C VAL A 325 -6.49 -2.53 -23.42
N GLU A 326 -6.98 -3.47 -22.60
CA GLU A 326 -7.98 -4.46 -23.01
C GLU A 326 -9.33 -3.84 -23.41
N SER A 327 -9.70 -2.69 -22.84
CA SER A 327 -10.90 -1.93 -23.25
C SER A 327 -10.71 -1.27 -24.61
N ARG A 328 -9.51 -0.75 -24.88
CA ARG A 328 -9.16 -0.10 -26.16
C ARG A 328 -9.06 -1.10 -27.31
N LEU A 329 -8.43 -2.25 -27.06
CA LEU A 329 -8.40 -3.38 -28.00
C LEU A 329 -9.82 -3.86 -28.35
N ARG A 330 -10.76 -3.83 -27.39
CA ARG A 330 -12.18 -4.11 -27.65
C ARG A 330 -12.88 -3.02 -28.45
N ALA A 331 -12.44 -1.77 -28.34
CA ALA A 331 -12.90 -0.66 -29.14
C ALA A 331 -12.27 -0.61 -30.55
N GLY A 332 -11.35 -1.53 -30.86
CA GLY A 332 -10.69 -1.62 -32.18
C GLY A 332 -9.39 -0.82 -32.29
N GLU A 333 -8.89 -0.23 -31.21
CA GLU A 333 -7.58 0.42 -31.21
C GLU A 333 -6.48 -0.65 -31.28
N VAL A 334 -5.63 -0.60 -32.32
CA VAL A 334 -4.53 -1.56 -32.56
C VAL A 334 -3.16 -0.90 -32.69
N GLU A 335 -3.09 0.42 -32.66
CA GLU A 335 -1.84 1.19 -32.67
C GLU A 335 -1.21 1.25 -31.28
N LEU A 336 0.05 0.83 -31.13
CA LEU A 336 0.73 0.80 -29.82
C LEU A 336 0.81 2.18 -29.16
N SER A 337 0.97 3.23 -29.97
CA SER A 337 1.05 4.62 -29.51
C SER A 337 -0.24 5.07 -28.81
N GLU A 338 -1.41 4.71 -29.34
CA GLU A 338 -2.72 4.97 -28.76
C GLU A 338 -2.99 4.14 -27.51
N LEU A 339 -2.65 2.85 -27.56
CA LEU A 339 -2.82 1.92 -26.46
C LEU A 339 -2.04 2.33 -25.20
N ARG A 340 -0.91 3.04 -25.37
CA ARG A 340 -0.06 3.57 -24.29
C ARG A 340 -0.50 4.94 -23.74
N LYS A 341 -1.51 5.60 -24.31
CA LYS A 341 -1.95 6.93 -23.81
C LYS A 341 -2.54 6.83 -22.40
N PRO A 342 -2.16 7.69 -21.43
CA PRO A 342 -2.76 7.68 -20.09
C PRO A 342 -4.26 7.98 -20.12
N CYS A 343 -5.09 7.18 -19.43
CA CYS A 343 -6.52 7.48 -19.29
C CYS A 343 -6.72 8.57 -18.21
N ARG A 344 -6.92 9.83 -18.61
CA ARG A 344 -7.37 10.87 -17.68
C ARG A 344 -8.89 10.73 -17.47
N ARG A 345 -9.32 10.12 -16.37
CA ARG A 345 -10.71 10.27 -15.88
C ARG A 345 -10.92 11.70 -15.36
N MET A 346 -11.15 12.64 -16.27
CA MET A 346 -11.59 13.99 -15.92
C MET A 346 -13.10 13.98 -15.66
N SER A 347 -13.54 14.74 -14.66
CA SER A 347 -14.97 15.00 -14.46
C SER A 347 -15.48 15.77 -15.68
N ARG A 348 -16.71 15.52 -16.14
CA ARG A 348 -17.33 16.26 -17.27
C ARG A 348 -17.62 17.75 -16.97
N HIS A 349 -17.20 18.23 -15.81
CA HIS A 349 -17.42 19.61 -15.39
C HIS A 349 -16.37 20.52 -16.02
N ILE A 350 -16.73 21.70 -16.53
CA ILE A 350 -15.80 22.59 -17.22
C ILE A 350 -14.58 22.98 -16.36
N GLU A 351 -14.79 23.22 -15.06
CA GLU A 351 -13.71 23.49 -14.10
C GLU A 351 -13.03 22.23 -13.51
N ALA A 352 -13.26 21.05 -14.09
CA ALA A 352 -12.64 19.83 -13.62
C ALA A 352 -11.11 19.95 -13.66
N GLY A 353 -10.49 19.89 -12.48
CA GLY A 353 -9.03 20.02 -12.35
C GLY A 353 -8.57 21.42 -11.91
N SER A 354 -9.46 22.42 -11.81
CA SER A 354 -9.14 23.69 -11.14
C SER A 354 -8.78 23.45 -9.67
N ALA A 355 -8.01 24.37 -9.07
CA ALA A 355 -7.60 24.21 -7.67
C ALA A 355 -8.79 24.20 -6.71
N LEU A 356 -9.84 24.99 -6.97
CA LEU A 356 -11.09 24.96 -6.21
C LEU A 356 -11.85 23.64 -6.42
N PHE A 357 -11.93 23.14 -7.66
CA PHE A 357 -12.60 21.86 -7.96
C PHE A 357 -11.91 20.68 -7.28
N ARG A 358 -10.57 20.63 -7.28
CA ARG A 358 -9.80 19.59 -6.56
C ARG A 358 -10.10 19.62 -5.06
N ARG A 359 -10.15 20.81 -4.46
CA ARG A 359 -10.50 21.02 -3.04
C ARG A 359 -11.93 20.52 -2.75
N TYR A 360 -12.89 20.90 -3.59
CA TYR A 360 -14.27 20.43 -3.51
C TYR A 360 -14.38 18.90 -3.61
N LYS A 361 -13.76 18.26 -4.61
CA LYS A 361 -13.78 16.78 -4.76
C LYS A 361 -13.21 16.08 -3.54
N GLY A 362 -12.15 16.64 -2.93
CA GLY A 362 -11.60 16.13 -1.68
C GLY A 362 -12.57 16.21 -0.51
N LEU A 363 -13.39 17.26 -0.41
CA LEU A 363 -14.44 17.40 0.60
C LEU A 363 -15.62 16.46 0.34
N LEU A 364 -16.05 16.35 -0.92
CA LEU A 364 -17.14 15.46 -1.33
C LEU A 364 -16.83 14.00 -1.00
N ARG A 365 -15.62 13.52 -1.33
CA ARG A 365 -15.17 12.15 -1.03
C ARG A 365 -15.17 11.82 0.47
N ARG A 366 -14.96 12.83 1.32
CA ARG A 366 -14.99 12.67 2.78
C ARG A 366 -16.41 12.70 3.35
N ASN A 367 -17.43 12.91 2.53
CA ASN A 367 -18.84 13.06 2.94
C ASN A 367 -19.06 14.13 4.04
N VAL A 368 -18.28 15.21 3.97
CA VAL A 368 -18.35 16.31 4.96
C VAL A 368 -19.13 17.52 4.49
N LEU A 369 -19.75 17.47 3.30
CA LEU A 369 -20.54 18.56 2.71
C LEU A 369 -22.05 18.35 2.97
N CYS A 370 -22.81 19.43 3.12
CA CYS A 370 -24.26 19.36 3.12
C CYS A 370 -24.81 18.97 1.73
N ALA A 371 -26.08 18.57 1.67
CA ALA A 371 -26.73 18.13 0.43
C ALA A 371 -26.61 19.16 -0.70
N ARG A 372 -26.85 20.45 -0.42
CA ARG A 372 -26.71 21.54 -1.40
C ARG A 372 -25.31 21.61 -2.01
N TRP A 373 -24.27 21.46 -1.19
CA TRP A 373 -22.88 21.48 -1.63
C TRP A 373 -22.39 20.15 -2.20
N THR A 374 -23.29 19.21 -2.50
CA THR A 374 -22.97 18.10 -3.41
C THR A 374 -22.92 18.56 -4.87
N ASN A 375 -23.51 19.72 -5.21
CA ASN A 375 -23.33 20.38 -6.49
C ASN A 375 -22.14 21.37 -6.42
N TYR A 376 -21.22 21.30 -7.39
CA TYR A 376 -20.02 22.13 -7.40
C TYR A 376 -20.31 23.62 -7.59
N ASP A 377 -21.24 23.98 -8.48
CA ASP A 377 -21.55 25.37 -8.80
C ASP A 377 -22.19 26.08 -7.60
N LEU A 378 -23.06 25.38 -6.87
CA LEU A 378 -23.64 25.89 -5.62
C LEU A 378 -22.58 26.02 -4.52
N PHE A 379 -21.66 25.06 -4.41
CA PHE A 379 -20.51 25.16 -3.51
C PHE A 379 -19.65 26.38 -3.87
N LYS A 380 -19.26 26.53 -5.14
CA LYS A 380 -18.43 27.63 -5.65
C LYS A 380 -19.09 28.99 -5.39
N LYS A 381 -20.37 29.12 -5.73
CA LYS A 381 -21.16 30.33 -5.49
C LYS A 381 -21.15 30.74 -4.02
N ASP A 382 -21.36 29.78 -3.12
CA ASP A 382 -21.44 30.10 -1.69
C ASP A 382 -20.05 30.37 -1.07
N VAL A 383 -19.01 29.61 -1.42
CA VAL A 383 -17.66 29.78 -0.82
C VAL A 383 -16.89 30.98 -1.37
N LEU A 384 -17.26 31.50 -2.54
CA LEU A 384 -16.68 32.69 -3.14
C LEU A 384 -17.60 33.92 -3.07
N ALA A 385 -18.71 33.86 -2.34
CA ALA A 385 -19.70 34.95 -2.31
C ALA A 385 -19.13 36.32 -1.89
N PHE A 386 -18.05 36.34 -1.09
CA PHE A 386 -17.44 37.55 -0.54
C PHE A 386 -15.92 37.61 -0.76
N THR A 387 -15.37 36.81 -1.67
CA THR A 387 -13.92 36.76 -1.93
C THR A 387 -13.62 36.14 -3.30
N SER A 388 -12.47 36.45 -3.87
CA SER A 388 -12.00 35.80 -5.10
C SER A 388 -11.11 34.60 -4.78
N PHE A 389 -11.06 33.65 -5.71
CA PHE A 389 -10.16 32.51 -5.56
C PHE A 389 -8.68 32.93 -5.60
N ASP A 390 -8.34 33.99 -6.32
CA ASP A 390 -6.98 34.55 -6.34
C ASP A 390 -6.58 35.14 -4.99
N TYR A 391 -7.48 35.87 -4.33
CA TYR A 391 -7.26 36.36 -2.97
C TYR A 391 -6.98 35.20 -2.00
N ILE A 392 -7.77 34.12 -2.07
CA ILE A 392 -7.57 32.91 -1.27
C ILE A 392 -6.18 32.30 -1.52
N LYS A 393 -5.73 32.27 -2.78
CA LYS A 393 -4.45 31.67 -3.17
C LYS A 393 -3.27 32.51 -2.68
N VAL A 394 -3.29 33.83 -2.92
CA VAL A 394 -2.25 34.78 -2.49
C VAL A 394 -2.08 34.73 -0.97
N ASN A 395 -3.20 34.78 -0.23
CA ASN A 395 -3.19 34.75 1.23
C ASN A 395 -3.08 33.35 1.84
N ARG A 396 -2.91 32.31 1.00
CA ARG A 396 -2.76 30.90 1.41
C ARG A 396 -3.86 30.42 2.37
N LEU A 397 -5.10 30.86 2.13
CA LEU A 397 -6.24 30.54 2.99
C LEU A 397 -6.70 29.09 2.80
N ILE A 398 -7.19 28.51 3.88
CA ILE A 398 -7.77 27.17 3.94
C ILE A 398 -9.23 27.25 4.39
N LEU A 399 -10.04 26.35 3.84
CA LEU A 399 -11.46 26.24 4.16
C LEU A 399 -11.63 25.39 5.41
N ILE A 400 -12.22 25.94 6.47
CA ILE A 400 -12.52 25.21 7.71
C ILE A 400 -13.99 25.34 8.09
N ARG A 401 -14.45 24.47 9.00
CA ARG A 401 -15.78 24.55 9.59
C ARG A 401 -15.76 25.44 10.82
N LYS A 402 -16.75 26.32 10.95
CA LYS A 402 -16.98 27.10 12.18
C LYS A 402 -17.32 26.18 13.36
N LYS A 403 -18.19 25.19 13.13
CA LYS A 403 -18.59 24.15 14.09
C LYS A 403 -18.14 22.78 13.57
N SER A 404 -17.19 22.15 14.27
CA SER A 404 -16.47 20.96 13.82
C SER A 404 -17.37 19.73 13.61
N PHE A 405 -18.43 19.59 14.42
CA PHE A 405 -19.40 18.49 14.44
C PHE A 405 -20.50 18.59 13.39
N LYS A 406 -20.72 19.77 12.79
CA LYS A 406 -21.68 19.94 11.70
C LYS A 406 -20.98 19.75 10.34
N LYS A 407 -21.71 19.37 9.29
CA LYS A 407 -21.17 19.35 7.92
C LYS A 407 -20.86 20.77 7.43
N PHE A 408 -19.98 20.89 6.43
CA PHE A 408 -19.79 22.12 5.70
C PHE A 408 -21.09 22.56 5.02
N SER A 409 -21.46 23.81 5.21
CA SER A 409 -22.61 24.45 4.57
C SER A 409 -22.33 25.94 4.43
N LYS A 410 -23.18 26.67 3.70
CA LYS A 410 -23.13 28.13 3.57
C LYS A 410 -23.04 28.85 4.94
N GLN A 411 -23.65 28.30 5.98
CA GLN A 411 -23.63 28.86 7.33
C GLN A 411 -22.48 28.33 8.20
N ASN A 412 -21.82 27.23 7.80
CA ASN A 412 -20.81 26.53 8.59
C ASN A 412 -19.48 26.37 7.85
N PHE A 413 -18.98 27.46 7.27
CA PHE A 413 -17.65 27.51 6.69
C PHE A 413 -16.99 28.86 6.94
N GLU A 414 -15.67 28.90 6.82
CA GLU A 414 -14.88 30.13 6.77
C GLU A 414 -13.53 29.87 6.09
N TRP A 415 -12.97 30.94 5.49
CA TRP A 415 -11.60 30.96 4.97
C TRP A 415 -10.69 31.57 6.03
N VAL A 416 -9.64 30.85 6.40
CA VAL A 416 -8.67 31.30 7.40
C VAL A 416 -7.26 30.89 7.01
N THR A 417 -6.26 31.52 7.60
CA THR A 417 -4.87 31.07 7.50
C THR A 417 -4.66 29.75 8.28
N LYS A 418 -3.58 29.03 7.96
CA LYS A 418 -3.19 27.82 8.69
C LYS A 418 -2.93 28.08 10.17
N ALA A 419 -2.43 29.26 10.52
CA ALA A 419 -2.19 29.68 11.89
C ALA A 419 -3.52 29.83 12.66
N GLU A 420 -4.48 30.57 12.11
CA GLU A 420 -5.81 30.75 12.69
C GLU A 420 -6.57 29.43 12.86
N ALA A 421 -6.51 28.55 11.85
CA ALA A 421 -7.12 27.22 11.96
C ALA A 421 -6.51 26.38 13.09
N THR A 422 -5.22 26.55 13.36
CA THR A 422 -4.52 25.84 14.44
C THR A 422 -4.95 26.38 15.79
N ILE A 423 -5.05 27.71 15.94
CA ILE A 423 -5.57 28.38 17.13
C ILE A 423 -7.00 27.91 17.42
N LYS A 424 -7.88 27.89 16.41
CA LYS A 424 -9.28 27.46 16.57
C LYS A 424 -9.42 25.98 16.96
N ARG A 425 -8.51 25.11 16.54
CA ARG A 425 -8.58 23.66 16.83
C ARG A 425 -7.91 23.27 18.15
N CYS A 426 -6.83 23.95 18.51
CA CYS A 426 -5.91 23.50 19.56
C CYS A 426 -5.65 24.55 20.64
N GLY A 427 -6.21 25.75 20.52
CA GLY A 427 -6.06 26.81 21.51
C GLY A 427 -6.69 26.39 22.83
N LYS A 428 -5.87 26.26 23.88
CA LYS A 428 -6.38 26.15 25.25
C LYS A 428 -6.89 27.53 25.65
N LYS A 429 -8.21 27.66 25.79
CA LYS A 429 -8.85 28.87 26.33
C LYS A 429 -8.18 29.26 27.63
N THR A 430 -7.84 30.52 27.76
CA THR A 430 -7.04 31.06 28.85
C THR A 430 -7.62 32.40 29.27
N VAL A 431 -7.83 32.59 30.57
CA VAL A 431 -8.32 33.85 31.13
C VAL A 431 -7.13 34.64 31.67
N VAL A 432 -7.07 35.94 31.36
CA VAL A 432 -6.07 36.89 31.89
C VAL A 432 -6.79 38.20 32.23
N TYR A 433 -6.70 38.64 33.48
CA TYR A 433 -7.38 39.81 34.04
C TYR A 433 -8.88 39.82 33.75
N GLY A 434 -9.54 38.68 33.92
CA GLY A 434 -10.98 38.53 33.67
C GLY A 434 -11.40 38.48 32.20
N VAL A 435 -10.47 38.64 31.24
CA VAL A 435 -10.75 38.56 29.80
C VAL A 435 -10.40 37.17 29.27
N GLU A 436 -11.33 36.53 28.54
CA GLU A 436 -11.11 35.21 27.93
C GLU A 436 -10.39 35.33 26.59
N TYR A 437 -9.24 34.65 26.47
CA TYR A 437 -8.46 34.54 25.24
C TYR A 437 -8.52 33.11 24.69
N GLY A 438 -8.65 32.98 23.36
CA GLY A 438 -8.73 31.67 22.71
C GLY A 438 -7.43 30.84 22.72
N SER A 439 -6.29 31.42 23.09
CA SER A 439 -4.99 30.73 23.19
C SER A 439 -3.95 31.59 23.90
N VAL A 440 -2.82 30.99 24.32
CA VAL A 440 -1.64 31.72 24.84
C VAL A 440 -1.04 32.64 23.77
N GLU A 441 -1.12 32.28 22.49
CA GLU A 441 -0.72 33.14 21.38
C GLU A 441 -1.60 34.40 21.24
N ALA A 442 -2.88 34.33 21.61
CA ALA A 442 -3.75 35.51 21.64
C ALA A 442 -3.39 36.45 22.79
N VAL A 443 -3.08 35.91 23.96
CA VAL A 443 -2.54 36.67 25.11
C VAL A 443 -1.23 37.36 24.72
N SER A 444 -0.33 36.61 24.08
CA SER A 444 0.96 37.11 23.58
C SER A 444 0.82 38.34 22.68
N ARG A 445 -0.12 38.31 21.72
CA ARG A 445 -0.35 39.43 20.81
C ARG A 445 -0.96 40.65 21.52
N PHE A 446 -1.90 40.42 22.44
CA PHE A 446 -2.58 41.50 23.15
C PHE A 446 -1.64 42.27 24.07
N PHE A 447 -0.83 41.56 24.86
CA PHE A 447 0.11 42.19 25.80
C PHE A 447 1.49 42.49 25.20
N GLY A 448 1.73 42.22 23.91
CA GLY A 448 3.02 42.45 23.26
C GLY A 448 4.17 41.56 23.77
N VAL A 449 3.85 40.43 24.42
CA VAL A 449 4.85 39.55 25.05
C VAL A 449 5.06 38.28 24.22
N PRO A 450 6.28 37.78 23.97
CA PRO A 450 6.49 36.54 23.22
C PRO A 450 5.85 35.29 23.86
N ALA A 451 5.06 34.54 23.07
CA ALA A 451 4.37 33.33 23.52
C ALA A 451 5.31 32.20 24.02
N SER A 452 6.56 32.16 23.54
CA SER A 452 7.59 31.24 24.03
C SER A 452 8.02 31.58 25.46
N THR A 453 8.18 32.88 25.76
CA THR A 453 8.54 33.41 27.08
C THR A 453 7.44 33.14 28.10
N LEU A 454 6.18 33.41 27.74
CA LEU A 454 5.02 33.10 28.58
C LEU A 454 4.98 31.61 28.95
N ARG A 455 5.10 30.72 27.96
CA ARG A 455 5.13 29.27 28.18
C ARG A 455 6.29 28.82 29.05
N TYR A 456 7.46 29.42 28.87
CA TYR A 456 8.65 29.12 29.67
C TYR A 456 8.47 29.49 31.14
N ILE A 457 7.95 30.69 31.43
CA ILE A 457 7.74 31.17 32.79
C ILE A 457 6.67 30.33 33.50
N VAL A 458 5.52 30.11 32.85
CA VAL A 458 4.45 29.24 33.38
C VAL A 458 5.00 27.86 33.72
N LYS A 459 5.81 27.26 32.83
CA LYS A 459 6.35 25.92 33.04
C LYS A 459 7.46 25.86 34.09
N LYS A 460 8.38 26.83 34.11
CA LYS A 460 9.57 26.79 34.97
C LYS A 460 9.28 27.30 36.38
N ARG A 461 8.38 28.28 36.52
CA ARG A 461 8.03 28.89 37.80
C ARG A 461 6.70 28.38 38.35
N SER A 462 5.99 27.53 37.60
CA SER A 462 4.70 26.95 38.01
C SER A 462 3.65 28.02 38.37
N VAL A 463 3.67 29.16 37.67
CA VAL A 463 2.74 30.28 37.89
C VAL A 463 1.62 30.31 36.85
N SER A 464 0.52 31.01 37.16
CA SER A 464 -0.54 31.24 36.19
C SER A 464 -0.03 32.08 34.99
N ILE A 465 -0.74 31.99 33.88
CA ILE A 465 -0.42 32.80 32.68
C ILE A 465 -0.57 34.30 32.94
N GLU A 466 -1.50 34.69 33.81
CA GLU A 466 -1.72 36.06 34.24
C GLU A 466 -0.54 36.58 35.06
N ALA A 467 -0.09 35.79 36.05
CA ALA A 467 1.11 36.12 36.83
C ALA A 467 2.35 36.18 35.93
N ALA A 468 2.45 35.33 34.90
CA ALA A 468 3.53 35.38 33.92
C ALA A 468 3.50 36.66 33.07
N VAL A 469 2.31 37.17 32.72
CA VAL A 469 2.13 38.46 32.02
C VAL A 469 2.56 39.61 32.94
N SER A 470 2.05 39.68 34.18
CA SER A 470 2.44 40.72 35.15
C SER A 470 3.96 40.75 35.36
N MET A 471 4.58 39.59 35.59
CA MET A 471 6.03 39.48 35.81
C MET A 471 6.90 40.03 34.67
N ILE A 472 6.38 40.02 33.43
CA ILE A 472 7.11 40.51 32.27
C ILE A 472 6.86 42.01 32.11
N LEU A 473 5.61 42.46 32.26
CA LEU A 473 5.25 43.87 32.18
C LEU A 473 5.92 44.68 33.30
N ASP A 474 5.94 44.17 34.54
CA ASP A 474 6.59 44.82 35.69
C ASP A 474 8.12 44.94 35.53
N LYS A 475 8.73 44.07 34.71
CA LYS A 475 10.17 44.12 34.38
C LYS A 475 10.51 45.09 33.26
N CYS A 476 9.53 45.54 32.49
CA CYS A 476 9.72 46.56 31.46
C CYS A 476 9.50 47.98 31.99
N VAL A 477 8.95 48.12 33.20
CA VAL A 477 8.68 49.41 33.89
C VAL A 477 9.81 49.80 34.86
N ARG A 478 10.75 48.89 35.15
CA ARG A 478 12.02 49.18 35.83
C ARG A 478 13.16 49.15 34.81
#